data_AF-S4RSU1-F1
#
_entry.id   AF-S4RSU1-F1
#
_cell.length_a   1.000
_cell.length_b   1.000
_cell.length_c   1.000
_cell.angle_alpha   90.00
_cell.angle_beta   90.00
_cell.angle_gamma   90.00
#
_symmetry.space_group_name_H-M   'P 1'
#
loop_
_entity.id
_entity.type
_entity.pdbx_description
1 polymer ?
#
loop_
_entity_poly.entity_id
_entity_poly.type
_entity_poly.pdbx_seq_one_letter_code
_entity_poly.pdbx_strand_id
1 'polypeptide(L)'
;AVVPGRLLRRWDASRYPVSNFARELLVRIGHDPLYNLLDINPQLYRRVKALTVVQELRKQLVHLKHLLQTCRLAESLETLSSTVPGHLTEEVDLYSLEDLLAVRRGELAPTLRQVVTQTTQHVRACQLCQARGFICEFCQKEEDILFPFELTRCQQCPGCRACYHKCCFAAAREDCPRCKRILARRQRLAQPDID
;
A
#
# COMPACT_ATOMS: atom_id res chain seq x y z
N ALA A 1 4.50 14.62 -27.77
CA ALA A 1 4.10 14.31 -26.37
C ALA A 1 4.65 12.94 -25.98
N VAL A 2 4.67 12.61 -24.69
CA VAL A 2 4.90 11.22 -24.25
C VAL A 2 3.65 10.40 -24.57
N VAL A 3 3.82 9.20 -25.13
CA VAL A 3 2.71 8.32 -25.51
C VAL A 3 2.50 7.26 -24.43
N PRO A 4 1.35 7.25 -23.71
CA PRO A 4 1.12 6.33 -22.59
C PRO A 4 1.37 4.87 -22.93
N GLY A 5 0.89 4.40 -24.09
CA GLY A 5 1.08 3.02 -24.53
C GLY A 5 2.55 2.59 -24.66
N ARG A 6 3.46 3.52 -25.03
CA ARG A 6 4.91 3.25 -25.08
C ARG A 6 5.53 3.26 -23.69
N LEU A 7 5.12 4.20 -22.85
CA LEU A 7 5.58 4.28 -21.47
C LEU A 7 5.21 3.01 -20.68
N LEU A 8 3.95 2.58 -20.76
CA LEU A 8 3.43 1.44 -20.00
C LEU A 8 3.99 0.09 -20.47
N ARG A 9 4.28 -0.06 -21.77
CA ARG A 9 4.78 -1.33 -22.33
C ARG A 9 6.31 -1.44 -22.33
N ARG A 10 7.00 -0.33 -22.60
CA ARG A 10 8.44 -0.32 -22.86
C ARG A 10 9.23 0.58 -21.91
N TRP A 11 8.56 1.27 -20.98
CA TRP A 11 9.17 2.29 -20.15
C TRP A 11 9.90 3.36 -20.98
N ASP A 12 9.25 3.80 -22.06
CA ASP A 12 9.78 4.80 -22.98
C ASP A 12 9.04 6.13 -22.80
N ALA A 13 9.75 7.16 -22.34
CA ALA A 13 9.25 8.52 -22.16
C ALA A 13 9.74 9.50 -23.23
N SER A 14 10.22 8.99 -24.37
CA SER A 14 10.61 9.82 -25.49
C SER A 14 9.40 10.60 -26.03
N ARG A 15 9.64 11.82 -26.52
CA ARG A 15 8.59 12.65 -27.11
C ARG A 15 8.39 12.24 -28.56
N TYR A 16 7.13 11.99 -28.94
CA TYR A 16 6.74 11.67 -30.31
C TYR A 16 5.83 12.75 -30.90
N PRO A 17 5.87 12.96 -32.23
CA PRO A 17 4.86 13.75 -32.92
C PRO A 17 3.47 13.15 -32.69
N VAL A 18 2.51 14.00 -32.33
CA VAL A 18 1.11 13.64 -32.13
C VAL A 18 0.25 14.78 -32.69
N SER A 19 -1.02 14.51 -33.01
CA SER A 19 -1.96 15.57 -33.39
C SER A 19 -2.16 16.59 -32.26
N ASN A 20 -2.58 17.80 -32.60
CA ASN A 20 -2.89 18.85 -31.60
C ASN A 20 -3.94 18.37 -30.60
N PHE A 21 -5.01 17.72 -31.11
CA PHE A 21 -6.04 17.10 -30.27
C PHE A 21 -5.46 16.10 -29.26
N ALA A 22 -4.62 15.17 -29.72
CA ALA A 22 -4.02 14.18 -28.84
C ALA A 22 -3.08 14.82 -27.80
N ARG A 23 -2.32 15.86 -28.19
CA ARG A 23 -1.49 16.63 -27.27
C ARG A 23 -2.34 17.27 -26.16
N GLU A 24 -3.41 17.96 -26.53
CA GLU A 24 -4.30 18.63 -25.58
C GLU A 24 -5.00 17.64 -24.64
N LEU A 25 -5.46 16.51 -25.17
CA LEU A 25 -6.03 15.43 -24.37
C LEU A 25 -5.03 14.91 -23.35
N LEU A 26 -3.79 14.60 -23.77
CA LEU A 26 -2.74 14.07 -22.88
C LEU A 26 -2.37 15.05 -21.76
N VAL A 27 -2.38 16.35 -22.04
CA VAL A 27 -2.17 17.38 -21.01
C VAL A 27 -3.33 17.40 -20.01
N ARG A 28 -4.57 17.34 -20.51
CA ARG A 28 -5.77 17.38 -19.68
C ARG A 28 -5.85 16.20 -18.69
N ILE A 29 -5.53 15.00 -19.16
CA ILE A 29 -5.60 13.77 -18.35
C ILE A 29 -4.28 13.45 -17.62
N GLY A 30 -3.30 14.38 -17.64
CA GLY A 30 -1.94 14.10 -17.16
C GLY A 30 -1.90 13.64 -15.70
N HIS A 31 -2.75 14.23 -14.86
CA HIS A 31 -2.86 13.92 -13.43
C HIS A 31 -4.00 12.94 -13.10
N ASP A 32 -4.79 12.53 -14.09
CA ASP A 32 -5.90 11.61 -13.87
C ASP A 32 -5.34 10.19 -13.63
N PRO A 33 -5.70 9.53 -12.51
CA PRO A 33 -5.19 8.19 -12.18
C PRO A 33 -5.92 7.13 -13.02
N LEU A 34 -5.46 6.92 -14.26
CA LEU A 34 -6.13 6.08 -15.26
C LEU A 34 -5.46 4.73 -15.50
N TYR A 35 -4.23 4.52 -15.02
CA TYR A 35 -3.39 3.39 -15.43
C TYR A 35 -3.13 2.44 -14.28
N ASN A 36 -3.85 1.32 -14.23
CA ASN A 36 -3.52 0.22 -13.32
C ASN A 36 -2.38 -0.64 -13.91
N LEU A 37 -1.20 -0.57 -13.31
CA LEU A 37 -0.01 -1.29 -13.82
C LEU A 37 -0.10 -2.81 -13.65
N LEU A 38 -0.80 -3.28 -12.62
CA LEU A 38 -0.99 -4.71 -12.38
C LEU A 38 -1.82 -5.34 -13.51
N ASP A 39 -2.87 -4.64 -13.94
CA ASP A 39 -3.77 -5.10 -15.01
C ASP A 39 -3.16 -4.91 -16.41
N ILE A 40 -2.44 -3.81 -16.63
CA ILE A 40 -1.89 -3.47 -17.95
C ILE A 40 -0.60 -4.24 -18.25
N ASN A 41 0.37 -4.21 -17.33
CA ASN A 41 1.69 -4.80 -17.54
C ASN A 41 2.44 -5.05 -16.21
N PRO A 42 2.16 -6.17 -15.51
CA PRO A 42 2.78 -6.45 -14.22
C PRO A 42 4.29 -6.71 -14.32
N GLN A 43 4.80 -7.07 -15.51
CA GLN A 43 6.24 -7.27 -15.74
C GLN A 43 7.03 -5.97 -15.61
N LEU A 44 6.37 -4.80 -15.71
CA LEU A 44 7.02 -3.51 -15.58
C LEU A 44 7.66 -3.32 -14.19
N TYR A 45 6.99 -3.80 -13.13
CA TYR A 45 7.55 -3.80 -11.76
C TYR A 45 8.83 -4.60 -11.63
N ARG A 46 9.01 -5.66 -12.43
CA ARG A 46 10.23 -6.48 -12.42
C ARG A 46 11.36 -5.83 -13.21
N ARG A 47 11.03 -5.11 -14.28
CA ARG A 47 12.00 -4.48 -15.18
C ARG A 47 12.50 -3.13 -14.66
N VAL A 48 11.67 -2.40 -13.92
CA VAL A 48 11.96 -1.03 -13.49
C VAL A 48 12.06 -0.98 -11.96
N LYS A 49 13.29 -0.99 -11.45
CA LYS A 49 13.55 -0.97 -9.99
C LYS A 49 12.92 0.23 -9.28
N ALA A 50 12.89 1.40 -9.92
CA ALA A 50 12.28 2.60 -9.36
C ALA A 50 10.77 2.41 -9.08
N LEU A 51 10.06 1.70 -9.97
CA LEU A 51 8.66 1.36 -9.76
C LEU A 51 8.48 0.36 -8.61
N THR A 52 9.37 -0.63 -8.48
CA THR A 52 9.33 -1.57 -7.33
C THR A 52 9.45 -0.82 -6.00
N VAL A 53 10.39 0.13 -5.91
CA VAL A 53 10.58 0.96 -4.71
C VAL A 53 9.33 1.79 -4.41
N VAL A 54 8.76 2.44 -5.43
CA VAL A 54 7.54 3.23 -5.28
C VAL A 54 6.35 2.34 -4.87
N GLN A 55 6.21 1.16 -5.47
CA GLN A 55 5.14 0.22 -5.12
C GLN A 55 5.21 -0.20 -3.66
N GLU A 56 6.41 -0.50 -3.16
CA GLU A 56 6.62 -0.85 -1.76
C GLU A 56 6.27 0.31 -0.82
N LEU A 57 6.75 1.52 -1.12
CA LEU A 57 6.42 2.72 -0.36
C LEU A 57 4.90 2.98 -0.32
N ARG A 58 4.21 2.79 -1.45
CA ARG A 58 2.75 2.95 -1.53
C ARG A 58 2.01 1.91 -0.70
N LYS A 59 2.44 0.64 -0.71
CA LYS A 59 1.87 -0.40 0.17
C LYS A 59 2.01 -0.02 1.64
N GLN A 60 3.15 0.55 2.04
CA GLN A 60 3.34 1.06 3.40
C GLN A 60 2.39 2.23 3.69
N LEU A 61 2.29 3.20 2.77
CA LEU A 61 1.44 4.39 2.95
C LEU A 61 -0.04 4.03 3.10
N VAL A 62 -0.56 3.05 2.36
CA VAL A 62 -1.94 2.58 2.53
C VAL A 62 -2.20 2.20 3.99
N HIS A 63 -1.31 1.42 4.60
CA HIS A 63 -1.45 1.02 6.00
C HIS A 63 -1.23 2.17 6.98
N LEU A 64 -0.23 3.02 6.73
CA LEU A 64 0.10 4.16 7.58
C LEU A 64 -1.03 5.21 7.58
N LYS A 65 -1.66 5.47 6.44
CA LYS A 65 -2.78 6.39 6.31
C LYS A 65 -3.96 6.00 7.19
N HIS A 66 -4.31 4.72 7.24
CA HIS A 66 -5.38 4.22 8.12
C HIS A 66 -5.08 4.47 9.61
N LEU A 67 -3.81 4.33 10.03
CA LEU A 67 -3.41 4.63 11.41
C LEU A 67 -3.48 6.12 11.72
N LEU A 68 -3.02 6.97 10.78
CA LEU A 68 -3.09 8.43 10.90
C LEU A 68 -4.53 8.93 11.06
N GLN A 69 -5.41 8.54 10.14
CA GLN A 69 -6.83 8.96 10.13
C GLN A 69 -7.60 8.61 11.41
N THR A 70 -7.12 7.62 12.14
CA THR A 70 -7.76 7.19 13.38
C THR A 70 -7.01 7.72 14.61
N CYS A 71 -5.86 8.38 14.47
CA CYS A 71 -5.02 8.87 15.56
C CYS A 71 -5.19 10.38 15.78
N ARG A 72 -5.85 10.77 16.87
CA ARG A 72 -6.04 12.19 17.23
C ARG A 72 -4.77 12.97 17.55
N LEU A 73 -3.61 12.33 17.63
CA LEU A 73 -2.31 12.97 17.88
C LEU A 73 -1.52 13.18 16.59
N ALA A 74 -2.10 12.86 15.44
CA ALA A 74 -1.43 12.84 14.16
C ALA A 74 -1.78 14.05 13.25
N GLU A 75 -2.50 15.05 13.75
CA GLU A 75 -2.99 16.21 12.98
C GLU A 75 -1.89 16.89 12.15
N SER A 76 -0.68 17.05 12.73
CA SER A 76 0.46 17.67 12.03
C SER A 76 1.02 16.83 10.87
N LEU A 77 0.71 15.53 10.81
CA LEU A 77 1.09 14.63 9.73
C LEU A 77 0.01 14.48 8.67
N GLU A 78 -1.23 14.87 8.95
CA GLU A 78 -2.29 14.87 7.95
C GLU A 78 -2.01 15.88 6.82
N THR A 79 -1.46 17.04 7.17
CA THR A 79 -1.02 18.06 6.21
C THR A 79 0.14 17.57 5.34
N LEU A 80 1.06 16.80 5.91
CA LEU A 80 2.12 16.17 5.15
C LEU A 80 1.55 15.11 4.20
N SER A 81 0.65 14.25 4.70
CA SER A 81 0.05 13.19 3.89
C SER A 81 -0.81 13.75 2.75
N SER A 82 -1.42 14.94 2.91
CA SER A 82 -2.23 15.58 1.88
C SER A 82 -1.41 16.17 0.73
N THR A 83 -0.09 16.34 0.90
CA THR A 83 0.82 16.70 -0.21
C THR A 83 0.94 15.59 -1.25
N VAL A 84 0.60 14.35 -0.89
CA VAL A 84 0.58 13.21 -1.78
C VAL A 84 -0.85 13.01 -2.30
N PRO A 85 -1.06 12.94 -3.63
CA PRO A 85 -2.36 12.64 -4.21
C PRO A 85 -3.04 11.39 -3.59
N GLY A 86 -4.35 11.47 -3.37
CA GLY A 86 -5.12 10.44 -2.65
C GLY A 86 -4.93 9.03 -3.21
N HIS A 87 -5.01 8.87 -4.54
CA HIS A 87 -4.83 7.57 -5.22
C HIS A 87 -3.47 6.93 -4.94
N LEU A 88 -2.42 7.73 -4.70
CA LEU A 88 -1.08 7.22 -4.35
C LEU A 88 -1.04 6.54 -2.97
N THR A 89 -1.97 6.91 -2.09
CA THR A 89 -2.09 6.40 -0.72
C THR A 89 -3.23 5.40 -0.53
N GLU A 90 -4.02 5.11 -1.57
CA GLU A 90 -5.22 4.26 -1.50
C GLU A 90 -5.12 3.05 -2.43
N GLU A 91 -4.68 3.25 -3.68
CA GLU A 91 -4.70 2.23 -4.72
C GLU A 91 -3.29 1.95 -5.26
N VAL A 92 -2.55 1.02 -4.65
CA VAL A 92 -1.11 0.75 -4.88
C VAL A 92 -0.69 0.69 -6.35
N ASP A 93 -1.51 0.10 -7.22
CA ASP A 93 -1.17 -0.17 -8.61
C ASP A 93 -1.75 0.85 -9.61
N LEU A 94 -2.55 1.83 -9.15
CA LEU A 94 -3.15 2.87 -9.98
C LEU A 94 -2.24 4.10 -10.10
N TYR A 95 -1.98 4.59 -11.32
CA TYR A 95 -1.11 5.74 -11.57
C TYR A 95 -1.73 6.69 -12.61
N SER A 96 -1.39 7.97 -12.50
CA SER A 96 -1.53 8.94 -13.58
C SER A 96 -0.29 8.94 -14.49
N LEU A 97 -0.37 9.66 -15.62
CA LEU A 97 0.79 9.81 -16.52
C LEU A 97 1.91 10.58 -15.81
N GLU A 98 1.57 11.64 -15.09
CA GLU A 98 2.55 12.45 -14.35
C GLU A 98 3.21 11.68 -13.21
N ASP A 99 2.50 10.77 -12.53
CA ASP A 99 3.13 9.92 -11.52
C ASP A 99 4.22 9.05 -12.14
N LEU A 100 3.93 8.37 -13.27
CA LEU A 100 4.89 7.52 -13.95
C LEU A 100 6.10 8.31 -14.45
N LEU A 101 5.88 9.54 -14.91
CA LEU A 101 6.96 10.45 -15.27
C LEU A 101 7.76 10.90 -14.05
N ALA A 102 7.13 11.20 -12.91
CA ALA A 102 7.80 11.53 -11.66
C ALA A 102 8.62 10.35 -11.11
N VAL A 103 8.15 9.10 -11.28
CA VAL A 103 8.94 7.90 -10.98
C VAL A 103 10.19 7.86 -11.87
N ARG A 104 10.03 8.12 -13.17
CA ARG A 104 11.15 8.11 -14.11
C ARG A 104 12.17 9.21 -13.82
N ARG A 105 11.72 10.40 -13.43
CA ARG A 105 12.58 11.52 -13.01
C ARG A 105 13.23 11.29 -11.65
N GLY A 106 12.79 10.27 -10.89
CA GLY A 106 13.33 9.96 -9.57
C GLY A 106 12.79 10.85 -8.45
N GLU A 107 11.71 11.59 -8.71
CA GLU A 107 11.12 12.58 -7.80
C GLU A 107 10.13 11.94 -6.83
N LEU A 108 9.35 10.96 -7.31
CA LEU A 108 8.24 10.42 -6.50
C LEU A 108 8.72 9.61 -5.30
N ALA A 109 9.76 8.78 -5.47
CA ALA A 109 10.24 7.90 -4.40
C ALA A 109 10.76 8.67 -3.16
N PRO A 110 11.59 9.74 -3.30
CA PRO A 110 11.96 10.60 -2.18
C PRO A 110 10.77 11.19 -1.43
N THR A 111 9.79 11.74 -2.15
CA THR A 111 8.58 12.32 -1.55
C THR A 111 7.83 11.28 -0.72
N LEU A 112 7.53 10.11 -1.29
CA LEU A 112 6.83 9.05 -0.56
C LEU A 112 7.65 8.53 0.63
N ARG A 113 8.97 8.40 0.49
CA ARG A 113 9.86 7.96 1.58
C ARG A 113 9.85 8.92 2.75
N GLN A 114 9.82 10.24 2.50
CA GLN A 114 9.71 11.23 3.55
C GLN A 114 8.43 11.04 4.36
N VAL A 115 7.28 10.91 3.68
CA VAL A 115 5.99 10.67 4.35
C VAL A 115 6.02 9.38 5.15
N VAL A 116 6.44 8.26 4.54
CA VAL A 116 6.57 6.96 5.23
C VAL A 116 7.43 7.08 6.49
N THR A 117 8.58 7.75 6.39
CA THR A 117 9.53 7.87 7.51
C THR A 117 8.93 8.66 8.67
N GLN A 118 8.36 9.84 8.39
CA GLN A 118 7.77 10.70 9.41
C GLN A 118 6.54 10.04 10.06
N THR A 119 5.68 9.40 9.26
CA THR A 119 4.52 8.66 9.81
C THR A 119 4.96 7.45 10.64
N THR A 120 5.97 6.71 10.19
CA THR A 120 6.49 5.57 10.95
C THR A 120 7.09 6.01 12.29
N GLN A 121 7.85 7.11 12.31
CA GLN A 121 8.37 7.70 13.56
C GLN A 121 7.25 8.06 14.53
N HIS A 122 6.18 8.68 14.04
CA HIS A 122 5.00 8.95 14.87
C HIS A 122 4.37 7.67 15.40
N VAL A 123 4.14 6.65 14.56
CA VAL A 123 3.54 5.39 15.01
C VAL A 123 4.37 4.78 16.14
N ARG A 124 5.71 4.80 16.05
CA ARG A 124 6.60 4.29 17.09
C ARG A 124 6.56 5.08 18.40
N ALA A 125 6.44 6.40 18.32
CA ALA A 125 6.43 7.28 19.49
C ALA A 125 5.04 7.46 20.11
N CYS A 126 3.96 7.20 19.36
CA CYS A 126 2.59 7.46 19.77
C CYS A 126 1.95 6.24 20.43
N GLN A 127 1.61 6.36 21.72
CA GLN A 127 0.94 5.30 22.48
C GLN A 127 -0.42 4.89 21.89
N LEU A 128 -1.16 5.83 21.29
CA LEU A 128 -2.43 5.52 20.63
C LEU A 128 -2.25 4.64 19.38
N CYS A 129 -1.17 4.88 18.63
CA CYS A 129 -0.81 4.04 17.49
C CYS A 129 -0.27 2.69 17.96
N GLN A 130 0.57 2.67 19.01
CA GLN A 130 1.11 1.44 19.59
C GLN A 130 0.00 0.48 20.04
N ALA A 131 -1.05 1.00 20.68
CA ALA A 131 -2.21 0.21 21.10
C ALA A 131 -2.99 -0.44 19.94
N ARG A 132 -2.76 -0.02 18.68
CA ARG A 132 -3.37 -0.60 17.47
C ARG A 132 -2.47 -1.58 16.74
N GLY A 133 -1.26 -1.78 17.22
CA GLY A 133 -0.38 -2.83 16.72
C GLY A 133 -0.93 -4.21 17.03
N PHE A 134 -0.27 -5.23 16.50
CA PHE A 134 -0.69 -6.62 16.63
C PHE A 134 0.38 -7.41 17.37
N ILE A 135 -0.06 -8.28 18.27
CA ILE A 135 0.78 -9.33 18.85
C ILE A 135 0.57 -10.59 18.01
N CYS A 136 1.66 -11.21 17.57
CA CYS A 136 1.60 -12.42 16.77
C CYS A 136 1.09 -13.60 17.61
N GLU A 137 -0.08 -14.16 17.28
CA GLU A 137 -0.70 -15.21 18.10
C GLU A 137 0.09 -16.54 18.14
N PHE A 138 1.05 -16.73 17.23
CA PHE A 138 1.87 -17.94 17.19
C PHE A 138 3.02 -17.90 18.19
N CYS A 139 3.73 -16.77 18.28
CA CYS A 139 4.90 -16.64 19.15
C CYS A 139 4.59 -15.91 20.46
N GLN A 140 3.47 -15.19 20.53
CA GLN A 140 2.98 -14.48 21.72
C GLN A 140 4.04 -13.56 22.37
N LYS A 141 4.96 -13.02 21.56
CA LYS A 141 5.96 -12.06 22.03
C LYS A 141 5.34 -10.68 22.13
N GLU A 142 4.87 -10.31 23.31
CA GLU A 142 4.17 -9.04 23.56
C GLU A 142 5.05 -7.80 23.32
N GLU A 143 6.36 -7.93 23.53
CA GLU A 143 7.33 -6.86 23.29
C GLU A 143 7.54 -6.56 21.80
N ASP A 144 7.22 -7.52 20.91
CA ASP A 144 7.44 -7.38 19.47
C ASP A 144 6.13 -7.07 18.71
N ILE A 145 5.67 -5.83 18.89
CA ILE A 145 4.44 -5.32 18.27
C ILE A 145 4.64 -5.21 16.75
N LEU A 146 3.74 -5.86 16.00
CA LEU A 146 3.69 -5.84 14.54
C LEU A 146 2.76 -4.78 14.01
N PHE A 147 3.15 -4.20 12.88
CA PHE A 147 2.27 -3.34 12.09
C PHE A 147 2.17 -3.81 10.64
N PRO A 148 1.01 -3.63 9.98
CA PRO A 148 0.84 -4.01 8.57
C PRO A 148 1.86 -3.37 7.61
N PHE A 149 2.34 -2.15 7.88
CA PHE A 149 3.32 -1.46 7.03
C PHE A 149 4.74 -2.05 7.12
N GLU A 150 5.00 -2.98 8.04
CA GLU A 150 6.30 -3.64 8.20
C GLU A 150 6.43 -4.84 7.26
N LEU A 151 6.33 -4.55 5.97
CA LEU A 151 6.15 -5.53 4.89
C LEU A 151 7.24 -6.60 4.83
N THR A 152 8.41 -6.41 5.46
CA THR A 152 9.50 -7.39 5.50
C THR A 152 9.29 -8.48 6.54
N ARG A 153 8.66 -8.18 7.67
CA ARG A 153 8.50 -9.10 8.81
C ARG A 153 7.05 -9.45 9.11
N CYS A 154 6.11 -8.64 8.68
CA CYS A 154 4.68 -8.78 8.92
C CYS A 154 3.96 -9.37 7.70
N GLN A 155 3.01 -10.28 7.95
CA GLN A 155 2.06 -10.79 6.97
C GLN A 155 0.65 -10.64 7.53
N GLN A 156 -0.24 -10.02 6.75
CA GLN A 156 -1.65 -10.00 7.08
C GLN A 156 -2.35 -11.26 6.56
N CYS A 157 -3.22 -11.82 7.38
CA CYS A 157 -4.16 -12.84 6.92
C CYS A 157 -5.14 -12.24 5.91
N PRO A 158 -5.33 -12.83 4.72
CA PRO A 158 -6.24 -12.31 3.70
C PRO A 158 -7.72 -12.32 4.14
N GLY A 159 -8.10 -13.23 5.04
CA GLY A 159 -9.47 -13.35 5.53
C GLY A 159 -9.82 -12.35 6.65
N CYS A 160 -9.03 -12.32 7.72
CA CYS A 160 -9.36 -11.53 8.92
C CYS A 160 -8.48 -10.27 9.13
N ARG A 161 -7.48 -10.04 8.28
CA ARG A 161 -6.52 -8.92 8.35
C ARG A 161 -5.67 -8.86 9.64
N ALA A 162 -5.70 -9.90 10.47
CA ALA A 162 -4.78 -10.05 11.59
C ALA A 162 -3.33 -10.14 11.09
N CYS A 163 -2.40 -9.54 11.83
CA CYS A 163 -0.98 -9.54 11.49
C CYS A 163 -0.22 -10.63 12.24
N TYR A 164 0.68 -11.29 11.53
CA TYR A 164 1.57 -12.31 12.07
C TYR A 164 2.97 -12.09 11.53
N HIS A 165 3.99 -12.61 12.24
CA HIS A 165 5.33 -12.67 11.64
C HIS A 165 5.29 -13.56 10.41
N LYS A 166 5.96 -13.14 9.32
CA LYS A 166 6.06 -13.94 8.08
C LYS A 166 6.52 -15.36 8.35
N CYS A 167 7.58 -15.52 9.15
CA CYS A 167 8.12 -16.83 9.50
C CYS A 167 7.11 -17.68 10.28
N CYS A 168 6.39 -17.09 11.24
CA CYS A 168 5.38 -17.80 12.03
C CYS A 168 4.20 -18.25 11.17
N PHE A 169 3.69 -17.37 10.32
CA PHE A 169 2.55 -17.67 9.46
C PHE A 169 2.89 -18.70 8.39
N ALA A 170 4.08 -18.61 7.78
CA ALA A 170 4.57 -19.60 6.83
C ALA A 170 4.78 -20.98 7.48
N ALA A 171 5.35 -21.04 8.69
CA ALA A 171 5.52 -22.30 9.43
C ALA A 171 4.17 -22.97 9.74
N ALA A 172 3.13 -22.18 9.97
CA ALA A 172 1.75 -22.65 10.14
C ALA A 172 1.03 -22.96 8.82
N ARG A 173 1.72 -22.98 7.67
CA ARG A 173 1.13 -23.18 6.33
C ARG A 173 -0.01 -22.19 6.02
N GLU A 174 0.13 -20.96 6.50
CA GLU A 174 -0.85 -19.88 6.35
C GLU A 174 -2.22 -20.18 6.99
N ASP A 175 -2.25 -21.13 7.92
CA ASP A 175 -3.46 -21.56 8.60
C ASP A 175 -3.79 -20.65 9.80
N CYS A 176 -4.60 -19.62 9.54
CA CYS A 176 -4.85 -18.55 10.49
C CYS A 176 -5.69 -19.01 11.71
N PRO A 177 -5.15 -18.95 12.95
CA PRO A 177 -5.86 -19.39 14.15
C PRO A 177 -7.11 -18.55 14.43
N ARG A 178 -7.07 -17.25 14.11
CA ARG A 178 -8.22 -16.36 14.27
C ARG A 178 -9.37 -16.71 13.32
N CYS A 179 -9.06 -17.01 12.06
CA CYS A 179 -10.07 -17.46 11.10
C CYS A 179 -10.72 -18.79 11.53
N LYS A 180 -9.95 -19.74 12.06
CA LYS A 180 -10.50 -20.97 12.66
C LYS A 180 -11.49 -20.69 13.78
N ARG A 181 -11.12 -19.81 14.73
CA ARG A 181 -12.02 -19.43 15.84
C ARG A 181 -13.29 -18.73 15.34
N ILE A 182 -13.18 -17.86 14.34
CA ILE A 182 -14.34 -17.19 13.71
C ILE A 182 -15.26 -18.22 13.05
N LEU A 183 -14.70 -19.16 12.27
CA LEU A 183 -15.48 -20.21 11.61
C LEU A 183 -16.18 -21.12 12.62
N ALA A 184 -15.46 -21.61 13.64
CA ALA A 184 -16.02 -22.46 14.68
C ALA A 184 -17.14 -21.75 15.46
N ARG A 185 -16.99 -20.44 15.74
CA ARG A 185 -18.05 -19.65 16.38
C ARG A 185 -19.28 -19.52 15.49
N ARG A 186 -19.10 -19.28 14.18
CA ARG A 186 -20.22 -19.22 13.21
C ARG A 186 -20.96 -20.54 13.11
N GLN A 187 -20.25 -21.67 13.11
CA GLN A 187 -20.85 -23.01 13.07
C GLN A 187 -21.70 -23.29 14.31
N ARG A 188 -21.22 -22.93 15.50
CA ARG A 188 -22.00 -23.09 16.75
C ARG A 188 -23.28 -22.25 16.75
N LEU A 189 -23.25 -21.02 16.24
CA LEU A 189 -24.43 -20.16 16.16
C LEU A 189 -25.44 -20.59 15.08
N ALA A 190 -25.00 -21.40 14.11
CA ALA A 190 -25.86 -21.91 13.03
C ALA A 190 -26.50 -23.26 13.36
N GLN A 191 -26.11 -23.91 14.46
CA GLN A 191 -26.81 -25.08 14.97
C GLN A 191 -28.10 -24.59 15.66
N PRO A 192 -29.30 -25.05 15.25
CA PRO A 192 -30.52 -24.74 15.96
C PRO A 192 -30.42 -25.31 17.38
N ASP A 193 -30.90 -24.56 18.37
CA ASP A 193 -31.09 -25.08 19.72
C ASP A 193 -32.01 -26.31 19.61
N ILE A 194 -31.44 -27.48 19.87
CA ILE A 194 -32.21 -28.71 20.01
C ILE A 194 -32.73 -28.68 21.45
N ASP A 195 -33.87 -28.01 21.65
CA ASP A 195 -34.72 -28.15 22.83
C ASP A 195 -35.53 -29.45 22.78
#